data_AF-A0A850MT72-F1
#
_entry.id   AF-A0A850MT72-F1
#
_cell.length_a   1.000
_cell.length_b   1.000
_cell.length_c   1.000
_cell.angle_alpha   90.00
_cell.angle_beta   90.00
_cell.angle_gamma   90.00
#
_symmetry.space_group_name_H-M   'P 1'
#
loop_
_entity.id
_entity.type
_entity.pdbx_description
1 polymer ?
#
loop_
_entity_poly.entity_id
_entity_poly.type
_entity_poly.pdbx_seq_one_letter_code
_entity_poly.pdbx_strand_id
1 'polypeptide(L)'
;MQPYNEFSWIFQIIFLVFFFVIFFYNQRMQLWMMQKQVERAMYELERMNNEGKEILVKLVNERGKPKEDPRPMLNSLLDFFTIMPVNIDPGGIVNRLEHILDIRKSRWEGHVKQFAPAASRDEAADIEGTVEAASSVNMIYKIIRHYLLLGKKTKSLILIMQLQMQLPLIMQLAKAIFKALKAFSEGKPIGDGIGPFVVSTLIHEYRDKSPPKIIKEYTKDITLTEMEIEGRNVFLIRATGPGARVGKPGKAIEKLVEEKKGTIARLIMIDAGLKLEGEKTGTIIEGVGAVIGGPGVEKYKIEESAGVKYELPMDGIVIEEAQEDALGAMTKDLVNSIPKAIKKIKTAITTRTSEGDNIIIAGVGNCCGIGE
;
A
#
# COMPACT_ATOMS: atom_id res chain seq x y z
N MET A 1 -40.86 -36.72 -51.92
CA MET A 1 -40.97 -36.67 -50.44
C MET A 1 -40.43 -37.99 -49.91
N GLN A 2 -39.16 -38.03 -49.48
CA GLN A 2 -38.66 -39.21 -48.78
C GLN A 2 -39.39 -39.31 -47.44
N PRO A 3 -39.85 -40.49 -47.00
CA PRO A 3 -40.44 -40.62 -45.68
C PRO A 3 -39.35 -40.26 -44.69
N TYR A 4 -39.59 -39.21 -43.90
CA TYR A 4 -38.73 -38.90 -42.76
C TYR A 4 -38.63 -40.17 -41.92
N ASN A 5 -37.44 -40.76 -41.87
CA ASN A 5 -37.22 -42.05 -41.26
C ASN A 5 -37.54 -41.91 -39.76
N GLU A 6 -38.58 -42.57 -39.26
CA GLU A 6 -39.02 -42.47 -37.85
C GLU A 6 -37.87 -42.78 -36.87
N PHE A 7 -36.94 -43.64 -37.30
CA PHE A 7 -35.68 -43.94 -36.62
C PHE A 7 -34.76 -42.72 -36.42
N SER A 8 -34.73 -41.79 -37.38
CA SER A 8 -33.93 -40.55 -37.30
C SER A 8 -34.49 -39.61 -36.24
N TRP A 9 -35.83 -39.51 -36.14
CA TRP A 9 -36.50 -38.73 -35.09
C TRP A 9 -36.29 -39.32 -33.70
N ILE A 10 -36.39 -40.64 -33.57
CA ILE A 10 -36.11 -41.34 -32.31
C ILE A 10 -34.65 -41.12 -31.89
N PHE A 11 -33.69 -41.24 -32.82
CA PHE A 11 -32.28 -40.98 -32.54
C PHE A 11 -32.01 -39.52 -32.14
N GLN A 12 -32.63 -38.55 -32.83
CA GLN A 12 -32.52 -37.14 -32.49
C GLN A 12 -33.08 -36.85 -31.09
N ILE A 13 -34.24 -37.42 -30.73
CA ILE A 13 -34.83 -37.26 -29.39
C ILE A 13 -33.92 -37.86 -28.32
N ILE A 14 -33.39 -39.07 -28.54
CA ILE A 14 -32.44 -39.72 -27.62
C ILE A 14 -31.17 -38.86 -27.45
N PHE A 15 -30.64 -38.34 -28.55
CA PHE A 15 -29.47 -37.47 -28.53
C PHE A 15 -29.74 -36.15 -27.77
N LEU A 16 -30.93 -35.57 -27.95
CA LEU A 16 -31.32 -34.32 -27.29
C LEU A 16 -31.52 -34.53 -25.78
N VAL A 17 -32.15 -35.65 -25.38
CA VAL A 17 -32.27 -36.06 -23.97
C VAL A 17 -30.88 -36.30 -23.36
N PHE A 18 -30.00 -37.00 -24.07
CA PHE A 18 -28.62 -37.22 -23.62
C PHE A 18 -27.86 -35.90 -23.44
N PHE A 19 -27.99 -34.96 -24.38
CA PHE A 19 -27.39 -33.63 -24.28
C PHE A 19 -27.93 -32.85 -23.08
N PHE A 20 -29.23 -32.89 -22.83
CA PHE A 20 -29.84 -32.26 -21.65
C PHE A 20 -29.31 -32.86 -20.34
N VAL A 21 -29.21 -34.18 -20.24
CA VAL A 21 -28.67 -34.86 -19.05
C VAL A 21 -27.23 -34.43 -18.80
N ILE A 22 -26.38 -34.42 -19.84
CA ILE A 22 -25.00 -33.95 -19.74
C ILE A 22 -24.95 -32.48 -19.35
N PHE A 23 -25.77 -31.62 -19.96
CA PHE A 23 -25.76 -30.18 -19.68
C PHE A 23 -26.06 -29.87 -18.21
N PHE A 24 -27.12 -30.47 -17.65
CA PHE A 24 -27.48 -30.29 -16.24
C PHE A 24 -26.47 -30.95 -15.28
N TYR A 25 -25.93 -32.10 -15.65
CA TYR A 25 -24.90 -32.78 -14.85
C TYR A 25 -23.58 -32.00 -14.86
N ASN A 26 -23.20 -31.46 -16.01
CA ASN A 26 -22.01 -30.63 -16.20
C ASN A 26 -22.08 -29.36 -15.36
N GLN A 27 -23.24 -28.69 -15.29
CA GLN A 27 -23.41 -27.51 -14.43
C GLN A 27 -23.19 -27.83 -12.95
N ARG A 28 -23.69 -28.98 -12.46
CA ARG A 28 -23.45 -29.45 -11.07
C ARG A 28 -21.99 -29.82 -10.83
N MET A 29 -21.35 -30.43 -11.82
CA MET A 29 -19.94 -30.79 -11.76
C MET A 29 -19.04 -29.54 -11.75
N GLN A 30 -19.32 -28.56 -12.61
CA GLN A 30 -18.65 -27.26 -12.64
C GLN A 30 -18.79 -26.52 -11.31
N LEU A 31 -19.99 -26.47 -10.76
CA LEU A 31 -20.25 -25.93 -9.42
C LEU A 31 -19.37 -26.56 -8.36
N TRP A 32 -19.32 -27.88 -8.31
CA TRP A 32 -18.52 -28.61 -7.34
C TRP A 32 -17.03 -28.34 -7.51
N MET A 33 -16.53 -28.26 -8.75
CA MET A 33 -15.14 -27.89 -9.03
C MET A 33 -14.82 -26.47 -8.57
N MET A 34 -15.69 -25.50 -8.87
CA MET A 34 -15.53 -24.10 -8.44
C MET A 34 -15.54 -23.99 -6.91
N GLN A 35 -16.48 -24.66 -6.23
CA GLN A 35 -16.52 -24.70 -4.78
C GLN A 35 -15.21 -25.24 -4.18
N LYS A 36 -14.67 -26.33 -4.73
CA LYS A 36 -13.39 -26.88 -4.29
C LYS A 36 -12.22 -25.92 -4.48
N GLN A 37 -12.19 -25.15 -5.57
CA GLN A 37 -11.15 -24.13 -5.78
C GLN A 37 -11.24 -23.03 -4.72
N VAL A 38 -12.44 -22.52 -4.46
CA VAL A 38 -12.67 -21.52 -3.41
C VAL A 38 -12.33 -22.07 -2.03
N GLU A 39 -12.69 -23.32 -1.72
CA GLU A 39 -12.34 -23.97 -0.46
C GLU A 39 -10.82 -24.06 -0.26
N ARG A 40 -10.07 -24.44 -1.30
CA ARG A 40 -8.59 -24.47 -1.24
C ARG A 40 -7.99 -23.11 -0.92
N ALA A 41 -8.45 -22.07 -1.61
CA ALA A 41 -8.01 -20.71 -1.33
C ALA A 41 -8.41 -20.25 0.07
N MET A 42 -9.60 -20.66 0.55
CA MET A 42 -10.03 -20.40 1.92
C MET A 42 -9.10 -21.03 2.96
N TYR A 43 -8.65 -22.27 2.76
CA TYR A 43 -7.65 -22.89 3.63
C TYR A 43 -6.33 -22.12 3.65
N GLU A 44 -5.90 -21.60 2.49
CA GLU A 44 -4.68 -20.78 2.41
C GLU A 44 -4.85 -19.43 3.13
N LEU A 45 -6.00 -18.76 2.96
CA LEU A 45 -6.35 -17.53 3.69
C LEU A 45 -6.42 -17.76 5.20
N GLU A 46 -7.03 -18.87 5.62
CA GLU A 46 -7.10 -19.26 7.04
C GLU A 46 -5.72 -19.48 7.64
N ARG A 47 -4.84 -20.17 6.91
CA ARG A 47 -3.44 -20.37 7.32
C ARG A 47 -2.72 -19.04 7.47
N MET A 48 -2.79 -18.14 6.47
CA MET A 48 -2.14 -16.81 6.55
C MET A 48 -2.69 -15.98 7.70
N ASN A 49 -4.00 -16.02 7.95
CA ASN A 49 -4.63 -15.33 9.06
C ASN A 49 -4.12 -15.85 10.42
N ASN A 50 -4.08 -17.17 10.61
CA ASN A 50 -3.61 -17.77 11.85
C ASN A 50 -2.11 -17.53 12.06
N GLU A 51 -1.29 -17.71 11.02
CA GLU A 51 0.14 -17.44 11.06
C GLU A 51 0.42 -15.95 11.35
N GLY A 52 -0.34 -15.03 10.76
CA GLY A 52 -0.23 -13.59 11.02
C GLY A 52 -0.52 -13.23 12.48
N LYS A 53 -1.52 -13.88 13.10
CA LYS A 53 -1.81 -13.74 14.53
C LYS A 53 -0.67 -14.24 15.42
N GLU A 54 -0.09 -15.40 15.08
CA GLU A 54 1.04 -15.94 15.83
C GLU A 54 2.29 -15.06 15.71
N ILE A 55 2.58 -14.53 14.52
CA ILE A 55 3.67 -13.57 14.30
C ILE A 55 3.46 -12.32 15.17
N LEU A 56 2.24 -11.78 15.21
CA LEU A 56 1.91 -10.63 16.06
C LEU A 56 2.12 -10.90 17.55
N VAL A 57 1.62 -12.02 18.05
CA VAL A 57 1.78 -12.41 19.46
C VAL A 57 3.25 -12.56 19.80
N LYS A 58 4.03 -13.21 18.93
CA LYS A 58 5.48 -13.35 19.10
C LYS A 58 6.18 -11.99 19.13
N LEU A 59 5.91 -11.13 18.14
CA LEU A 59 6.52 -9.81 18.02
C LEU A 59 6.24 -8.94 19.26
N VAL A 60 4.99 -8.92 19.71
CA VAL A 60 4.58 -8.16 20.90
C VAL A 60 5.23 -8.71 22.17
N ASN A 61 5.33 -10.03 22.33
CA ASN A 61 6.01 -10.62 23.47
C ASN A 61 7.51 -10.33 23.48
N GLU A 62 8.17 -10.37 22.32
CA GLU A 62 9.62 -10.15 22.20
C GLU A 62 10.00 -8.67 22.39
N ARG A 63 9.32 -7.75 21.67
CA ARG A 63 9.66 -6.33 21.64
C ARG A 63 8.82 -5.47 22.60
N GLY A 64 7.54 -5.77 22.71
CA GLY A 64 6.58 -4.99 23.50
C GLY A 64 6.59 -5.31 25.00
N LYS A 65 6.91 -6.55 25.38
CA LYS A 65 6.92 -7.07 26.75
C LYS A 65 5.63 -6.69 27.53
N PRO A 66 4.45 -7.14 27.07
CA PRO A 66 3.18 -6.86 27.73
C PRO A 66 3.14 -7.42 29.16
N LYS A 67 2.33 -6.79 30.01
CA LYS A 67 2.11 -7.26 31.40
C LYS A 67 1.18 -8.48 31.48
N GLU A 68 0.30 -8.64 30.50
CA GLU A 68 -0.74 -9.68 30.42
C GLU A 68 -0.73 -10.32 29.03
N ASP A 69 -1.47 -11.41 28.81
CA ASP A 69 -1.59 -12.02 27.49
C ASP A 69 -2.16 -11.01 26.48
N PRO A 70 -1.42 -10.64 25.41
CA PRO A 70 -1.88 -9.63 24.46
C PRO A 70 -2.99 -10.14 23.52
N ARG A 71 -3.25 -11.45 23.46
CA ARG A 71 -4.18 -12.06 22.48
C ARG A 71 -5.58 -11.47 22.46
N PRO A 72 -6.28 -11.23 23.60
CA PRO A 72 -7.63 -10.66 23.56
C PRO A 72 -7.64 -9.26 22.93
N MET A 73 -6.66 -8.43 23.28
CA MET A 73 -6.57 -7.06 22.77
C MET A 73 -6.16 -7.02 21.30
N LEU A 74 -5.21 -7.88 20.90
CA LEU A 74 -4.85 -8.04 19.49
C LEU A 74 -6.04 -8.50 18.65
N ASN A 75 -6.81 -9.51 19.09
CA ASN A 75 -8.00 -9.95 18.37
C ASN A 75 -9.05 -8.84 18.23
N SER A 76 -9.25 -8.01 19.26
CA SER A 76 -10.12 -6.85 19.17
C SER A 76 -9.62 -5.82 18.15
N LEU A 77 -8.31 -5.60 18.08
CA LEU A 77 -7.70 -4.63 17.17
C LEU A 77 -7.72 -5.10 15.71
N LEU A 78 -7.63 -6.41 15.47
CA LEU A 78 -7.78 -6.99 14.13
C LEU A 78 -9.17 -6.76 13.52
N ASP A 79 -10.18 -6.54 14.37
CA ASP A 79 -11.56 -6.25 13.99
C ASP A 79 -11.90 -4.75 14.09
N PHE A 80 -10.91 -3.91 14.37
CA PHE A 80 -11.08 -2.47 14.37
C PHE A 80 -11.40 -1.97 12.96
N PHE A 81 -12.43 -1.14 12.84
CA PHE A 81 -12.87 -0.59 11.57
C PHE A 81 -12.98 0.94 11.64
N THR A 82 -12.91 1.57 10.48
CA THR A 82 -13.07 3.02 10.31
C THR A 82 -14.22 3.29 9.36
N ILE A 83 -15.11 4.20 9.74
CA ILE A 83 -16.25 4.61 8.90
C ILE A 83 -15.83 5.86 8.11
N MET A 84 -16.02 5.82 6.80
CA MET A 84 -15.74 6.97 5.93
C MET A 84 -16.76 8.09 6.13
N PRO A 85 -16.36 9.37 6.02
CA PRO A 85 -17.28 10.49 6.15
C PRO A 85 -18.28 10.53 4.99
N VAL A 86 -19.42 11.18 5.22
CA VAL A 86 -20.42 11.43 4.17
C VAL A 86 -19.80 12.24 3.03
N ASN A 87 -20.04 11.78 1.81
CA ASN A 87 -19.52 12.35 0.56
C ASN A 87 -20.55 13.17 -0.24
N ILE A 88 -21.77 13.36 0.29
CA ILE A 88 -22.83 14.17 -0.33
C ILE A 88 -22.47 15.66 -0.36
N ASP A 89 -21.73 16.14 0.66
CA ASP A 89 -21.20 17.51 0.72
C ASP A 89 -19.70 17.51 0.35
N PRO A 90 -19.33 17.94 -0.88
CA PRO A 90 -17.96 17.88 -1.35
C PRO A 90 -17.03 18.93 -0.72
N GLY A 91 -17.55 20.07 -0.24
CA GLY A 91 -16.71 21.21 0.18
C GLY A 91 -15.88 20.96 1.44
N GLY A 92 -16.28 20.00 2.29
CA GLY A 92 -15.62 19.69 3.56
C GLY A 92 -15.17 18.24 3.73
N ILE A 93 -15.28 17.40 2.69
CA ILE A 93 -15.03 15.96 2.81
C ILE A 93 -13.59 15.64 3.23
N VAL A 94 -12.61 16.37 2.68
CA VAL A 94 -11.18 16.15 2.95
C VAL A 94 -10.85 16.42 4.42
N ASN A 95 -11.35 17.53 4.98
CA ASN A 95 -11.12 17.89 6.38
C ASN A 95 -11.77 16.88 7.35
N ARG A 96 -12.99 16.41 7.03
CA ARG A 96 -13.64 15.35 7.81
C ARG A 96 -12.88 14.04 7.73
N LEU A 97 -12.38 13.68 6.55
CA LEU A 97 -11.58 12.49 6.34
C LEU A 97 -10.27 12.57 7.12
N GLU A 98 -9.55 13.70 7.06
CA GLU A 98 -8.33 13.90 7.84
C GLU A 98 -8.59 13.71 9.34
N HIS A 99 -9.65 14.32 9.87
CA HIS A 99 -9.99 14.19 11.28
C HIS A 99 -10.22 12.73 11.70
N ILE A 100 -10.95 11.96 10.87
CA ILE A 100 -11.20 10.54 11.12
C ILE A 100 -9.90 9.74 11.07
N LEU A 101 -9.03 9.99 10.10
CA LEU A 101 -7.74 9.32 9.96
C LEU A 101 -6.79 9.64 11.13
N ASP A 102 -6.80 10.88 11.62
CA ASP A 102 -6.02 11.30 12.78
C ASP A 102 -6.50 10.63 14.08
N ILE A 103 -7.82 10.53 14.27
CA ILE A 103 -8.39 9.78 15.39
C ILE A 103 -8.04 8.30 15.28
N ARG A 104 -8.16 7.71 14.08
CA ARG A 104 -7.76 6.31 13.83
C ARG A 104 -6.30 6.11 14.25
N LYS A 105 -5.38 6.92 13.71
CA LYS A 105 -3.95 6.81 14.03
C LYS A 105 -3.67 6.96 15.52
N SER A 106 -4.28 7.95 16.18
CA SER A 106 -4.11 8.14 17.63
C SER A 106 -4.63 6.96 18.46
N ARG A 107 -5.76 6.33 18.07
CA ARG A 107 -6.26 5.13 18.73
C ARG A 107 -5.34 3.94 18.53
N TRP A 108 -4.78 3.77 17.33
CA TRP A 108 -3.81 2.71 17.03
C TRP A 108 -2.55 2.86 17.88
N GLU A 109 -1.94 4.05 17.88
CA GLU A 109 -0.79 4.37 18.74
C GLU A 109 -1.10 4.12 20.23
N GLY A 110 -2.30 4.48 20.68
CA GLY A 110 -2.77 4.25 22.04
C GLY A 110 -2.88 2.76 22.39
N HIS A 111 -3.43 1.93 21.49
CA HIS A 111 -3.51 0.49 21.68
C HIS A 111 -2.13 -0.15 21.68
N VAL A 112 -1.26 0.20 20.73
CA VAL A 112 0.12 -0.31 20.68
C VAL A 112 0.85 -0.01 21.98
N LYS A 113 0.72 1.21 22.53
CA LYS A 113 1.32 1.57 23.83
C LYS A 113 0.80 0.72 25.01
N GLN A 114 -0.43 0.24 24.94
CA GLN A 114 -1.02 -0.62 25.99
C GLN A 114 -0.46 -2.04 25.95
N PHE A 115 -0.36 -2.68 24.78
CA PHE A 115 0.17 -4.06 24.67
C PHE A 115 1.67 -4.15 24.40
N ALA A 116 2.33 -3.06 24.03
CA ALA A 116 3.77 -3.03 23.80
C ALA A 116 4.45 -1.87 24.55
N PRO A 117 4.32 -1.80 25.89
CA PRO A 117 4.80 -0.67 26.69
C PRO A 117 6.33 -0.49 26.67
N ALA A 118 7.09 -1.55 26.40
CA ALA A 118 8.56 -1.52 26.38
C ALA A 118 9.16 -1.30 24.99
N ALA A 119 8.34 -1.27 23.93
CA ALA A 119 8.83 -1.10 22.57
C ALA A 119 9.40 0.32 22.38
N SER A 120 10.55 0.41 21.73
CA SER A 120 11.07 1.68 21.25
C SER A 120 10.14 2.32 20.23
N ARG A 121 10.39 3.59 19.88
CA ARG A 121 9.52 4.34 18.95
C ARG A 121 9.40 3.64 17.60
N ASP A 122 10.48 3.04 17.09
CA ASP A 122 10.51 2.37 15.79
C ASP A 122 9.94 0.97 15.87
N GLU A 123 10.22 0.22 16.94
CA GLU A 123 9.57 -1.08 17.17
C GLU A 123 8.05 -0.94 17.34
N ALA A 124 7.58 0.13 17.98
CA ALA A 124 6.15 0.42 18.09
C ALA A 124 5.53 0.69 16.72
N ALA A 125 6.23 1.39 15.82
CA ALA A 125 5.77 1.62 14.45
C ALA A 125 5.74 0.30 13.65
N ASP A 126 6.75 -0.55 13.77
CA ASP A 126 6.78 -1.88 13.15
C ASP A 126 5.63 -2.78 13.64
N ILE A 127 5.36 -2.74 14.94
CA ILE A 127 4.21 -3.43 15.54
C ILE A 127 2.90 -2.90 14.96
N GLU A 128 2.73 -1.57 14.87
CA GLU A 128 1.56 -0.93 14.27
C GLU A 128 1.34 -1.40 12.82
N GLY A 129 2.39 -1.35 11.99
CA GLY A 129 2.35 -1.83 10.60
C GLY A 129 2.03 -3.32 10.48
N THR A 130 2.60 -4.14 11.38
CA THR A 130 2.30 -5.58 11.44
C THR A 130 0.84 -5.83 11.77
N VAL A 131 0.26 -5.06 12.71
CA VAL A 131 -1.17 -5.16 13.08
C VAL A 131 -2.06 -4.75 11.91
N GLU A 132 -1.70 -3.71 11.17
CA GLU A 132 -2.47 -3.22 10.02
C GLU A 132 -2.51 -4.26 8.90
N ALA A 133 -1.37 -4.87 8.59
CA ALA A 133 -1.28 -5.95 7.62
C ALA A 133 -2.07 -7.19 8.07
N ALA A 134 -1.97 -7.58 9.35
CA ALA A 134 -2.72 -8.70 9.90
C ALA A 134 -4.24 -8.47 9.90
N SER A 135 -4.69 -7.27 10.25
CA SER A 135 -6.10 -6.88 10.21
C SER A 135 -6.65 -6.98 8.78
N SER A 136 -5.85 -6.57 7.79
CA SER A 136 -6.20 -6.66 6.37
C SER A 136 -6.34 -8.12 5.90
N VAL A 137 -5.41 -9.00 6.27
CA VAL A 137 -5.51 -10.45 5.98
C VAL A 137 -6.75 -11.05 6.66
N ASN A 138 -7.01 -10.71 7.93
CA ASN A 138 -8.18 -11.14 8.69
C ASN A 138 -9.48 -10.70 8.02
N MET A 139 -9.55 -9.47 7.53
CA MET A 139 -10.72 -8.93 6.83
C MET A 139 -10.98 -9.67 5.51
N ILE A 140 -9.93 -9.92 4.71
CA ILE A 140 -10.05 -10.73 3.48
C ILE A 140 -10.58 -12.13 3.84
N TYR A 141 -9.95 -12.83 4.79
CA TYR A 141 -10.40 -14.15 5.23
C TYR A 141 -11.88 -14.16 5.63
N LYS A 142 -12.33 -13.20 6.45
CA LYS A 142 -13.73 -13.10 6.90
C LYS A 142 -14.71 -12.87 5.76
N ILE A 143 -14.38 -11.98 4.82
CA ILE A 143 -15.25 -11.64 3.69
C ILE A 143 -15.38 -12.84 2.74
N ILE A 144 -14.28 -13.48 2.35
CA ILE A 144 -14.31 -14.63 1.44
C ILE A 144 -15.02 -15.81 2.11
N ARG A 145 -14.79 -16.04 3.41
CA ARG A 145 -15.51 -17.06 4.19
C ARG A 145 -17.02 -16.80 4.19
N HIS A 146 -17.43 -15.55 4.41
CA HIS A 146 -18.84 -15.16 4.40
C HIS A 146 -19.50 -15.51 3.06
N TYR A 147 -18.91 -15.08 1.94
CA TYR A 147 -19.48 -15.33 0.62
C TYR A 147 -19.48 -16.81 0.23
N LEU A 148 -18.46 -17.58 0.62
CA LEU A 148 -18.45 -19.03 0.42
C LEU A 148 -19.61 -19.70 1.17
N LEU A 149 -19.80 -19.37 2.45
CA LEU A 149 -20.88 -19.92 3.27
C LEU A 149 -22.26 -19.50 2.76
N LEU A 150 -22.40 -18.24 2.34
CA LEU A 150 -23.64 -17.72 1.75
C LEU A 150 -23.97 -18.45 0.44
N GLY A 151 -22.99 -18.63 -0.44
CA GLY A 151 -23.15 -19.37 -1.70
C GLY A 151 -23.55 -20.83 -1.46
N LYS A 152 -22.96 -21.51 -0.47
CA LYS A 152 -23.36 -22.86 -0.06
C LYS A 152 -24.77 -22.92 0.50
N LYS A 153 -25.13 -21.99 1.40
CA LYS A 153 -26.44 -21.94 2.06
C LYS A 153 -27.57 -21.67 1.06
N THR A 154 -27.36 -20.73 0.15
CA THR A 154 -28.36 -20.34 -0.87
C THR A 154 -28.35 -21.25 -2.08
N LYS A 155 -27.35 -22.12 -2.23
CA LYS A 155 -27.08 -22.90 -3.45
C LYS A 155 -26.98 -22.02 -4.70
N SER A 156 -26.55 -20.76 -4.54
CA SER A 156 -26.45 -19.79 -5.63
C SER A 156 -25.17 -20.04 -6.43
N LEU A 157 -25.34 -20.50 -7.67
CA LEU A 157 -24.25 -20.67 -8.63
C LEU A 157 -23.52 -19.36 -8.91
N ILE A 158 -24.28 -18.28 -9.09
CA ILE A 158 -23.73 -16.98 -9.48
C ILE A 158 -22.78 -16.46 -8.40
N LEU A 159 -23.11 -16.63 -7.12
CA LEU A 159 -22.25 -16.19 -6.02
C LEU A 159 -20.92 -16.94 -5.99
N ILE A 160 -20.95 -18.27 -6.16
CA ILE A 160 -19.73 -19.08 -6.16
C ILE A 160 -18.86 -18.77 -7.39
N MET A 161 -19.49 -18.57 -8.55
CA MET A 161 -18.79 -18.23 -9.79
C MET A 161 -18.10 -16.86 -9.70
N GLN A 162 -18.79 -15.83 -9.20
CA GLN A 162 -18.19 -14.51 -8.96
C GLN A 162 -16.98 -14.59 -8.03
N LEU A 163 -17.12 -15.33 -6.93
CA LEU A 163 -16.03 -15.54 -5.97
C LEU A 163 -14.84 -16.26 -6.60
N GLN A 164 -15.09 -17.31 -7.39
CA GLN A 164 -14.06 -18.08 -8.08
C GLN A 164 -13.31 -17.25 -9.13
N MET A 165 -14.00 -16.40 -9.89
CA MET A 165 -13.37 -15.55 -10.91
C MET A 165 -12.46 -14.48 -10.31
N GLN A 166 -12.82 -13.92 -9.16
CA GLN A 166 -12.01 -12.89 -8.48
C GLN A 166 -10.88 -13.48 -7.62
N LEU A 167 -10.95 -14.78 -7.34
CA LEU A 167 -10.06 -15.48 -6.41
C LEU A 167 -8.57 -15.29 -6.72
N PRO A 168 -8.09 -15.31 -7.98
CA PRO A 168 -6.67 -15.11 -8.27
C PRO A 168 -6.17 -13.75 -7.78
N LEU A 169 -6.91 -12.68 -8.06
CA LEU A 169 -6.56 -11.31 -7.65
C LEU A 169 -6.62 -11.15 -6.12
N ILE A 170 -7.65 -11.72 -5.49
CA ILE A 170 -7.80 -11.70 -4.02
C ILE A 170 -6.62 -12.43 -3.36
N MET A 171 -6.23 -13.59 -3.89
CA MET A 171 -5.11 -14.37 -3.34
C MET A 171 -3.77 -13.66 -3.56
N GLN A 172 -3.57 -13.01 -4.70
CA GLN A 172 -2.37 -12.21 -4.95
C GLN A 172 -2.26 -11.05 -3.95
N LEU A 173 -3.35 -10.31 -3.73
CA LEU A 173 -3.41 -9.24 -2.74
C LEU A 173 -3.16 -9.77 -1.31
N ALA A 174 -3.84 -10.85 -0.91
CA ALA A 174 -3.68 -11.43 0.42
C ALA A 174 -2.23 -11.89 0.67
N LYS A 175 -1.58 -12.49 -0.34
CA LYS A 175 -0.17 -12.89 -0.27
C LYS A 175 0.76 -11.68 -0.16
N ALA A 176 0.50 -10.61 -0.91
CA ALA A 176 1.28 -9.37 -0.83
C ALA A 176 1.20 -8.75 0.58
N ILE A 177 -0.01 -8.62 1.12
CA ILE A 177 -0.24 -8.12 2.49
C ILE A 177 0.43 -9.03 3.52
N PHE A 178 0.36 -10.36 3.34
CA PHE A 178 0.99 -11.29 4.25
C PHE A 178 2.53 -11.23 4.21
N LYS A 179 3.12 -10.98 3.03
CA LYS A 179 4.55 -10.67 2.91
C LYS A 179 4.90 -9.36 3.63
N ALA A 180 4.04 -8.34 3.54
CA ALA A 180 4.18 -7.07 4.25
C ALA A 180 4.20 -7.25 5.77
N LEU A 181 3.26 -8.04 6.29
CA LEU A 181 3.19 -8.41 7.70
C LEU A 181 4.54 -8.96 8.17
N LYS A 182 5.12 -9.90 7.42
CA LYS A 182 6.44 -10.47 7.74
C LYS A 182 7.53 -9.41 7.68
N ALA A 183 7.56 -8.59 6.64
CA ALA A 183 8.56 -7.53 6.49
C ALA A 183 8.52 -6.52 7.65
N PHE A 184 7.34 -6.05 8.05
CA PHE A 184 7.17 -5.17 9.21
C PHE A 184 7.62 -5.85 10.51
N SER A 185 7.23 -7.11 10.73
CA SER A 185 7.65 -7.83 11.94
C SER A 185 9.16 -8.01 12.07
N GLU A 186 9.87 -8.00 10.94
CA GLU A 186 11.32 -8.15 10.85
C GLU A 186 12.05 -6.81 10.68
N GLY A 187 11.34 -5.69 10.53
CA GLY A 187 11.92 -4.37 10.26
C GLY A 187 12.63 -4.28 8.90
N LYS A 188 12.16 -5.03 7.89
CA LYS A 188 12.75 -5.05 6.54
C LYS A 188 12.15 -3.99 5.63
N PRO A 189 12.95 -3.41 4.70
CA PRO A 189 12.43 -2.48 3.71
C PRO A 189 11.41 -3.13 2.79
N ILE A 190 10.35 -2.38 2.46
CA ILE A 190 9.25 -2.79 1.58
C ILE A 190 9.26 -2.02 0.27
N GLY A 191 8.58 -2.52 -0.76
CA GLY A 191 8.52 -1.90 -2.10
C GLY A 191 8.07 -0.43 -2.08
N ASP A 192 6.99 -0.13 -1.36
CA ASP A 192 6.48 1.22 -1.10
C ASP A 192 7.54 2.18 -0.53
N GLY A 193 8.59 1.66 0.12
CA GLY A 193 9.69 2.47 0.66
C GLY A 193 10.71 2.96 -0.37
N ILE A 194 10.55 2.68 -1.66
CA ILE A 194 11.54 3.06 -2.68
C ILE A 194 11.72 4.58 -2.80
N GLY A 195 10.66 5.37 -2.66
CA GLY A 195 10.72 6.84 -2.67
C GLY A 195 11.64 7.39 -1.57
N PRO A 196 11.37 7.08 -0.29
CA PRO A 196 12.26 7.45 0.81
C PRO A 196 13.67 6.91 0.65
N PHE A 197 13.84 5.71 0.09
CA PHE A 197 15.17 5.13 -0.09
C PHE A 197 16.01 5.87 -1.14
N VAL A 198 15.39 6.33 -2.23
CA VAL A 198 16.05 7.21 -3.21
C VAL A 198 16.51 8.50 -2.54
N VAL A 199 15.66 9.11 -1.70
CA VAL A 199 16.01 10.32 -0.95
C VAL A 199 17.14 10.08 0.05
N SER A 200 17.09 9.01 0.85
CA SER A 200 18.18 8.65 1.77
C SER A 200 19.49 8.42 1.03
N THR A 201 19.45 7.76 -0.12
CA THR A 201 20.64 7.52 -0.95
C THR A 201 21.21 8.83 -1.49
N LEU A 202 20.35 9.76 -1.92
CA LEU A 202 20.78 11.08 -2.39
C LEU A 202 21.42 11.91 -1.27
N ILE A 203 20.86 11.90 -0.06
CA ILE A 203 21.48 12.53 1.12
C ILE A 203 22.87 11.94 1.36
N HIS A 204 22.98 10.61 1.35
CA HIS A 204 24.26 9.92 1.55
C HIS A 204 25.29 10.24 0.46
N GLU A 205 24.89 10.44 -0.79
CA GLU A 205 25.81 10.76 -1.88
C GLU A 205 26.43 12.17 -1.75
N TYR A 206 25.67 13.14 -1.22
CA TYR A 206 26.11 14.54 -1.14
C TYR A 206 26.58 14.98 0.26
N ARG A 207 26.41 14.15 1.30
CA ARG A 207 26.73 14.49 2.70
C ARG A 207 28.13 15.05 2.93
N ASP A 208 29.11 14.57 2.18
CA ASP A 208 30.52 14.96 2.35
C ASP A 208 30.82 16.29 1.65
N LYS A 209 30.04 16.63 0.62
CA LYS A 209 30.18 17.89 -0.14
C LYS A 209 29.37 19.02 0.50
N SER A 210 28.20 18.71 1.04
CA SER A 210 27.31 19.65 1.71
C SER A 210 26.75 18.98 2.97
N PRO A 211 27.26 19.32 4.17
CA PRO A 211 26.79 18.75 5.41
C PRO A 211 25.28 18.95 5.59
N PRO A 212 24.49 17.86 5.74
CA PRO A 212 23.04 17.96 5.80
C PRO A 212 22.59 18.54 7.15
N LYS A 213 21.69 19.53 7.10
CA LYS A 213 20.97 20.00 8.28
C LYS A 213 19.66 19.20 8.42
N ILE A 214 19.64 18.30 9.38
CA ILE A 214 18.53 17.36 9.59
C ILE A 214 17.59 17.90 10.67
N ILE A 215 16.31 18.01 10.34
CA ILE A 215 15.23 18.42 11.23
C ILE A 215 14.25 17.25 11.35
N LYS A 216 14.37 16.49 12.44
CA LYS A 216 13.44 15.40 12.78
C LYS A 216 12.12 15.98 13.29
N GLU A 217 11.01 15.29 13.03
CA GLU A 217 9.66 15.73 13.42
C GLU A 217 9.29 17.12 12.88
N TYR A 218 9.69 17.44 11.65
CA TYR A 218 9.29 18.69 11.01
C TYR A 218 7.75 18.82 10.93
N THR A 219 7.11 17.70 10.64
CA THR A 219 5.72 17.38 10.95
C THR A 219 5.66 15.94 11.49
N LYS A 220 4.49 15.47 11.94
CA LYS A 220 4.32 14.13 12.52
C LYS A 220 4.95 13.05 11.63
N ASP A 221 5.99 12.40 12.15
CA ASP A 221 6.76 11.33 11.49
C ASP A 221 7.39 11.70 10.14
N ILE A 222 7.78 12.97 9.94
CA ILE A 222 8.52 13.45 8.76
C ILE A 222 9.87 14.03 9.19
N THR A 223 10.92 13.68 8.45
CA THR A 223 12.24 14.30 8.53
C THR A 223 12.43 15.22 7.33
N LEU A 224 12.87 16.45 7.60
CA LEU A 224 13.32 17.42 6.61
C LEU A 224 14.85 17.51 6.66
N THR A 225 15.51 17.39 5.51
CA THR A 225 16.95 17.58 5.38
C THR A 225 17.23 18.72 4.42
N GLU A 226 17.97 19.73 4.88
CA GLU A 226 18.42 20.86 4.06
C GLU A 226 19.88 20.64 3.65
N MET A 227 20.18 20.73 2.35
CA MET A 227 21.55 20.67 1.84
C MET A 227 21.67 21.33 0.47
N GLU A 228 22.90 21.52 0.00
CA GLU A 228 23.19 22.03 -1.33
C GLU A 228 23.46 20.88 -2.31
N ILE A 229 22.76 20.88 -3.45
CA ILE A 229 22.95 19.91 -4.54
C ILE A 229 23.06 20.68 -5.85
N GLU A 230 24.17 20.48 -6.57
CA GLU A 230 24.44 21.15 -7.86
C GLU A 230 24.27 22.68 -7.80
N GLY A 231 24.63 23.35 -6.69
CA GLY A 231 24.49 24.80 -6.55
C GLY A 231 23.06 25.30 -6.24
N ARG A 232 22.13 24.40 -5.88
CA ARG A 232 20.75 24.72 -5.47
C ARG A 232 20.51 24.38 -4.00
N ASN A 233 19.63 25.13 -3.35
CA ASN A 233 19.18 24.85 -1.99
C ASN A 233 18.08 23.78 -2.04
N VAL A 234 18.40 22.56 -1.60
CA VAL A 234 17.48 21.42 -1.70
C VAL A 234 16.93 21.03 -0.34
N PHE A 235 15.61 20.92 -0.29
CA PHE A 235 14.82 20.48 0.85
C PHE A 235 14.32 19.05 0.61
N LEU A 236 14.95 18.08 1.26
CA LEU A 236 14.66 16.66 1.12
C LEU A 236 13.65 16.24 2.18
N ILE A 237 12.49 15.73 1.76
CA ILE A 237 11.40 15.31 2.63
C ILE A 237 11.23 13.80 2.51
N ARG A 238 11.15 13.11 3.65
CA ARG A 238 10.74 11.69 3.73
C ARG A 238 10.17 11.36 5.10
N ALA A 239 9.52 10.21 5.21
CA ALA A 239 9.10 9.70 6.51
C ALA A 239 10.30 9.44 7.44
N THR A 240 10.07 9.59 8.75
CA THR A 240 11.08 9.27 9.77
C THR A 240 11.21 7.75 9.90
N GLY A 241 12.36 7.21 9.51
CA GLY A 241 12.69 5.78 9.64
C GLY A 241 13.64 5.48 10.81
N PRO A 242 13.99 4.20 11.05
CA PRO A 242 13.68 3.03 10.21
C PRO A 242 12.37 2.30 10.56
N GLY A 243 11.55 2.81 11.49
CA GLY A 243 10.26 2.19 11.80
C GLY A 243 9.24 2.31 10.66
N ALA A 244 8.25 1.43 10.63
CA ALA A 244 7.18 1.44 9.64
C ALA A 244 6.28 2.69 9.73
N ARG A 245 6.66 3.77 9.03
CA ARG A 245 5.96 5.06 9.03
C ARG A 245 5.83 5.62 7.61
N VAL A 246 4.70 6.26 7.33
CA VAL A 246 4.46 7.04 6.11
C VAL A 246 4.47 8.56 6.40
N GLY A 247 4.08 8.96 7.62
CA GLY A 247 4.04 10.37 8.03
C GLY A 247 2.95 11.20 7.36
N LYS A 248 3.12 12.54 7.38
CA LYS A 248 2.24 13.52 6.72
C LYS A 248 3.03 14.39 5.73
N PRO A 249 3.45 13.83 4.57
CA PRO A 249 4.30 14.53 3.62
C PRO A 249 3.62 15.75 2.98
N GLY A 250 2.30 15.72 2.76
CA GLY A 250 1.56 16.85 2.21
C GLY A 250 1.53 18.02 3.18
N LYS A 251 1.33 17.76 4.48
CA LYS A 251 1.44 18.78 5.52
C LYS A 251 2.85 19.35 5.65
N ALA A 252 3.89 18.53 5.44
CA ALA A 252 5.28 18.99 5.43
C ALA A 252 5.56 19.92 4.26
N ILE A 253 5.10 19.57 3.05
CA ILE A 253 5.26 20.40 1.85
C ILE A 253 4.51 21.72 2.01
N GLU A 254 3.25 21.69 2.47
CA GLU A 254 2.44 22.88 2.76
C GLU A 254 3.21 23.85 3.68
N LYS A 255 3.65 23.34 4.84
CA LYS A 255 4.40 24.13 5.83
C LYS A 255 5.68 24.72 5.24
N LEU A 256 6.44 23.95 4.47
CA LEU A 256 7.71 24.40 3.89
C LEU A 256 7.52 25.48 2.82
N VAL A 257 6.52 25.33 1.95
CA VAL A 257 6.23 26.33 0.91
C VAL A 257 5.76 27.64 1.55
N GLU A 258 4.98 27.57 2.65
CA GLU A 258 4.57 28.75 3.43
C GLU A 258 5.75 29.43 4.14
N GLU A 259 6.64 28.66 4.79
CA GLU A 259 7.84 29.20 5.45
C GLU A 259 8.78 29.89 4.45
N LYS A 260 8.90 29.34 3.24
CA LYS A 260 9.68 29.92 2.14
C LYS A 260 8.90 30.96 1.33
N LYS A 261 7.68 31.34 1.75
CA LYS A 261 6.85 32.37 1.11
C LYS A 261 6.71 32.18 -0.40
N GLY A 262 6.61 30.93 -0.85
CA GLY A 262 6.48 30.59 -2.27
C GLY A 262 7.76 30.73 -3.11
N THR A 263 8.95 30.94 -2.52
CA THR A 263 10.22 31.02 -3.29
C THR A 263 10.77 29.66 -3.73
N ILE A 264 9.95 28.62 -3.71
CA ILE A 264 10.32 27.28 -4.19
C ILE A 264 10.13 27.29 -5.70
N ALA A 265 11.19 26.98 -6.45
CA ALA A 265 11.15 26.95 -7.91
C ALA A 265 10.49 25.66 -8.45
N ARG A 266 10.65 24.54 -7.73
CA ARG A 266 10.13 23.24 -8.16
C ARG A 266 9.95 22.24 -7.02
N LEU A 267 8.93 21.38 -7.15
CA LEU A 267 8.72 20.19 -6.32
C LEU A 267 8.93 18.95 -7.17
N ILE A 268 9.81 18.04 -6.74
CA ILE A 268 10.05 16.74 -7.35
C ILE A 268 9.57 15.67 -6.37
N MET A 269 8.56 14.90 -6.75
CA MET A 269 8.00 13.82 -5.92
C MET A 269 8.43 12.46 -6.47
N ILE A 270 8.87 11.57 -5.58
CA ILE A 270 9.29 10.21 -5.91
C ILE A 270 8.44 9.24 -5.11
N ASP A 271 7.74 8.34 -5.79
CA ASP A 271 6.89 7.32 -5.17
C ASP A 271 7.06 5.98 -5.90
N ALA A 272 6.62 4.91 -5.25
CA ALA A 272 6.41 3.64 -5.90
C ALA A 272 5.10 3.66 -6.69
N GLY A 273 5.01 2.93 -7.80
CA GLY A 273 3.77 2.82 -8.56
C GLY A 273 3.59 1.45 -9.18
N LEU A 274 2.35 0.99 -9.27
CA LEU A 274 2.07 -0.33 -9.83
C LEU A 274 2.37 -0.33 -11.33
N LYS A 275 3.20 -1.29 -11.74
CA LYS A 275 3.47 -1.59 -13.15
C LYS A 275 2.29 -2.33 -13.78
N LEU A 276 2.12 -2.17 -15.07
CA LEU A 276 1.21 -2.97 -15.86
C LEU A 276 1.80 -4.36 -16.16
N GLU A 277 0.94 -5.33 -16.45
CA GLU A 277 1.37 -6.63 -16.94
C GLU A 277 2.11 -6.46 -18.28
N GLY A 278 3.40 -6.85 -18.28
CA GLY A 278 4.31 -6.66 -19.43
C GLY A 278 5.44 -5.66 -19.15
N GLU A 279 5.28 -4.78 -18.17
CA GLU A 279 6.33 -3.85 -17.73
C GLU A 279 7.30 -4.50 -16.75
N LYS A 280 8.52 -3.94 -16.68
CA LYS A 280 9.59 -4.44 -15.81
C LYS A 280 9.60 -3.69 -14.49
N THR A 281 9.71 -4.41 -13.39
CA THR A 281 9.98 -3.83 -12.07
C THR A 281 11.26 -2.98 -12.10
N GLY A 282 11.25 -1.82 -11.45
CA GLY A 282 12.34 -0.85 -11.46
C GLY A 282 12.42 0.01 -12.72
N THR A 283 11.40 -0.02 -13.58
CA THR A 283 11.23 0.97 -14.65
C THR A 283 10.91 2.33 -14.02
N ILE A 284 11.47 3.40 -14.58
CA ILE A 284 11.27 4.76 -14.07
C ILE A 284 10.50 5.53 -15.12
N ILE A 285 9.34 6.04 -14.71
CA ILE A 285 8.50 6.90 -15.53
C ILE A 285 8.43 8.30 -14.91
N GLU A 286 8.26 9.30 -15.76
CA GLU A 286 8.17 10.71 -15.38
C GLU A 286 6.80 11.27 -15.78
N GLY A 287 6.24 12.13 -14.93
CA GLY A 287 4.96 12.78 -15.14
C GLY A 287 4.89 14.14 -14.44
N VAL A 288 3.69 14.70 -14.39
CA VAL A 288 3.40 16.01 -13.76
C VAL A 288 2.30 15.83 -12.73
N GLY A 289 2.45 16.50 -11.59
CA GLY A 289 1.46 16.51 -10.50
C GLY A 289 1.94 15.80 -9.22
N ALA A 290 1.07 15.80 -8.21
CA ALA A 290 1.37 15.21 -6.91
C ALA A 290 1.36 13.67 -6.99
N VAL A 291 2.53 13.07 -6.86
CA VAL A 291 2.71 11.61 -6.84
C VAL A 291 2.70 11.13 -5.39
N ILE A 292 1.53 10.66 -4.95
CA ILE A 292 1.32 10.13 -3.60
C ILE A 292 0.12 9.19 -3.60
N GLY A 293 0.28 8.03 -2.97
CA GLY A 293 -0.80 7.09 -2.67
C GLY A 293 -1.69 7.49 -1.48
N GLY A 294 -2.61 6.60 -1.11
CA GLY A 294 -3.41 6.70 0.11
C GLY A 294 -4.77 7.40 -0.05
N PRO A 295 -5.41 7.82 1.07
CA PRO A 295 -6.81 8.28 1.10
C PRO A 295 -7.10 9.62 0.39
N GLY A 296 -6.10 10.27 -0.19
CA GLY A 296 -6.25 11.53 -0.94
C GLY A 296 -6.11 12.82 -0.12
N VAL A 297 -6.08 12.75 1.22
CA VAL A 297 -5.93 13.94 2.09
C VAL A 297 -4.61 14.66 1.84
N GLU A 298 -3.50 13.93 1.88
CA GLU A 298 -2.17 14.53 1.68
C GLU A 298 -1.98 15.01 0.23
N LYS A 299 -2.54 14.29 -0.75
CA LYS A 299 -2.56 14.70 -2.15
C LYS A 299 -3.26 16.04 -2.34
N TYR A 300 -4.48 16.17 -1.79
CA TYR A 300 -5.26 17.40 -1.85
C TYR A 300 -4.49 18.59 -1.27
N LYS A 301 -3.81 18.41 -0.13
CA LYS A 301 -3.02 19.49 0.48
C LYS A 301 -1.88 19.94 -0.42
N ILE A 302 -1.17 19.03 -1.08
CA ILE A 302 -0.09 19.38 -2.00
C ILE A 302 -0.66 20.15 -3.19
N GLU A 303 -1.73 19.63 -3.79
CA GLU A 303 -2.37 20.24 -4.95
C GLU A 303 -2.92 21.63 -4.64
N GLU A 304 -3.63 21.80 -3.52
CA GLU A 304 -4.25 23.07 -3.13
C GLU A 304 -3.20 24.07 -2.64
N SER A 305 -2.36 23.67 -1.68
CA SER A 305 -1.42 24.56 -1.01
C SER A 305 -0.23 24.92 -1.90
N ALA A 306 0.38 23.95 -2.58
CA ALA A 306 1.59 24.18 -3.36
C ALA A 306 1.24 24.43 -4.84
N GLY A 307 0.38 23.59 -5.41
CA GLY A 307 0.00 23.65 -6.81
C GLY A 307 -0.86 24.86 -7.17
N VAL A 308 -1.97 25.09 -6.47
CA VAL A 308 -2.93 26.16 -6.81
C VAL A 308 -2.50 27.49 -6.18
N LYS A 309 -2.27 27.52 -4.87
CA LYS A 309 -2.00 28.77 -4.14
C LYS A 309 -0.65 29.42 -4.49
N TYR A 310 0.38 28.63 -4.80
CA TYR A 310 1.72 29.14 -5.17
C TYR A 310 2.15 28.82 -6.61
N GLU A 311 1.25 28.24 -7.42
CA GLU A 311 1.54 27.88 -8.82
C GLU A 311 2.82 27.04 -8.98
N LEU A 312 3.14 26.22 -7.96
CA LEU A 312 4.41 25.49 -7.91
C LEU A 312 4.43 24.36 -8.94
N PRO A 313 5.40 24.33 -9.87
CA PRO A 313 5.55 23.21 -10.79
C PRO A 313 5.92 21.92 -10.05
N MET A 314 5.18 20.85 -10.34
CA MET A 314 5.32 19.53 -9.70
C MET A 314 5.74 18.47 -10.71
N ASP A 315 6.93 17.92 -10.52
CA ASP A 315 7.46 16.82 -11.31
C ASP A 315 7.26 15.52 -10.54
N GLY A 316 6.68 14.52 -11.21
CA GLY A 316 6.46 13.19 -10.67
C GLY A 316 7.46 12.19 -11.22
N ILE A 317 8.11 11.43 -10.35
CA ILE A 317 8.97 10.30 -10.70
C ILE A 317 8.39 9.06 -10.03
N VAL A 318 7.90 8.12 -10.84
CA VAL A 318 7.34 6.86 -10.34
C VAL A 318 8.32 5.73 -10.67
N ILE A 319 8.60 4.91 -9.66
CA ILE A 319 9.36 3.68 -9.82
C ILE A 319 8.38 2.52 -9.84
N GLU A 320 8.30 1.85 -10.98
CA GLU A 320 7.34 0.79 -11.24
C GLU A 320 7.65 -0.48 -10.46
N GLU A 321 6.65 -1.04 -9.79
CA GLU A 321 6.74 -2.26 -9.00
C GLU A 321 5.57 -3.20 -9.25
N ALA A 322 5.77 -4.49 -8.97
CA ALA A 322 4.67 -5.45 -9.02
C ALA A 322 3.77 -5.29 -7.78
N GLN A 323 2.47 -5.59 -7.94
CA GLN A 323 1.51 -5.64 -6.82
C GLN A 323 2.00 -6.48 -5.62
N GLU A 324 2.75 -7.55 -5.90
CA GLU A 324 3.31 -8.44 -4.87
C GLU A 324 4.47 -7.82 -4.09
N ASP A 325 5.19 -6.89 -4.72
CA ASP A 325 6.38 -6.23 -4.20
C ASP A 325 6.01 -4.94 -3.45
N ALA A 326 4.93 -4.26 -3.88
CA ALA A 326 4.46 -3.01 -3.29
C ALA A 326 4.32 -3.06 -1.77
N LEU A 327 3.75 -4.16 -1.28
CA LEU A 327 3.59 -4.39 0.15
C LEU A 327 4.68 -5.33 0.70
N GLY A 328 5.32 -6.12 -0.16
CA GLY A 328 6.33 -7.10 0.22
C GLY A 328 7.70 -6.49 0.49
N ALA A 329 8.67 -7.35 0.86
CA ALA A 329 10.05 -6.92 0.99
C ALA A 329 10.60 -6.40 -0.34
N MET A 330 11.36 -5.30 -0.29
CA MET A 330 11.89 -4.64 -1.47
C MET A 330 12.78 -5.58 -2.29
N THR A 331 12.53 -5.67 -3.59
CA THR A 331 13.27 -6.55 -4.49
C THR A 331 14.60 -5.93 -4.94
N LYS A 332 15.52 -6.78 -5.40
CA LYS A 332 16.80 -6.32 -5.96
C LYS A 332 16.61 -5.41 -7.18
N ASP A 333 15.60 -5.66 -7.99
CA ASP A 333 15.33 -4.86 -9.18
C ASP A 333 14.93 -3.42 -8.82
N LEU A 334 14.14 -3.24 -7.75
CA LEU A 334 13.83 -1.92 -7.19
C LEU A 334 15.09 -1.23 -6.66
N VAL A 335 15.91 -1.92 -5.86
CA VAL A 335 17.18 -1.35 -5.36
C VAL A 335 18.11 -0.94 -6.50
N ASN A 336 18.22 -1.77 -7.54
CA ASN A 336 19.05 -1.49 -8.72
C ASN A 336 18.52 -0.32 -9.58
N SER A 337 17.28 0.12 -9.36
CA SER A 337 16.71 1.29 -10.04
C SER A 337 17.12 2.62 -9.39
N ILE A 338 17.53 2.63 -8.12
CA ILE A 338 17.86 3.85 -7.36
C ILE A 338 18.88 4.75 -8.09
N PRO A 339 20.03 4.24 -8.60
CA PRO A 339 20.99 5.11 -9.29
C PRO A 339 20.40 5.75 -10.56
N LYS A 340 19.49 5.05 -11.24
CA LYS A 340 18.80 5.58 -12.42
C LYS A 340 17.81 6.68 -12.01
N ALA A 341 17.10 6.51 -10.90
CA ALA A 341 16.17 7.51 -10.36
C ALA A 341 16.91 8.77 -9.93
N ILE A 342 18.03 8.62 -9.21
CA ILE A 342 18.92 9.73 -8.85
C ILE A 342 19.40 10.49 -10.09
N LYS A 343 19.82 9.77 -11.15
CA LYS A 343 20.22 10.42 -12.40
C LYS A 343 19.08 11.22 -13.04
N LYS A 344 17.84 10.73 -12.98
CA LYS A 344 16.67 11.48 -13.45
C LYS A 344 16.39 12.72 -12.60
N ILE A 345 16.48 12.62 -11.28
CA ILE A 345 16.36 13.76 -10.36
C ILE A 345 17.39 14.83 -10.68
N LYS A 346 18.68 14.45 -10.84
CA LYS A 346 19.74 15.39 -11.20
C LYS A 346 19.48 16.07 -12.55
N THR A 347 18.98 15.32 -13.53
CA THR A 347 18.61 15.88 -14.84
C THR A 347 17.45 16.86 -14.70
N ALA A 348 16.42 16.55 -13.92
CA ALA A 348 15.29 17.44 -13.68
C ALA A 348 15.73 18.73 -12.99
N ILE A 349 16.60 18.65 -11.97
CA ILE A 349 17.16 19.81 -11.28
C ILE A 349 17.92 20.70 -12.28
N THR A 350 18.89 20.15 -13.01
CA THR A 350 19.76 20.97 -13.87
C THR A 350 19.08 21.54 -15.10
N THR A 351 18.06 20.86 -15.64
CA THR A 351 17.35 21.30 -16.85
C THR A 351 16.15 22.20 -16.58
N ARG A 352 15.57 22.15 -15.38
CA ARG A 352 14.30 22.83 -15.06
C ARG A 352 14.42 23.89 -13.95
N THR A 353 15.64 24.13 -13.44
CA THR A 353 15.93 25.12 -12.38
C THR A 353 17.28 25.81 -12.59
N SER A 354 17.48 26.96 -11.96
CA SER A 354 18.70 27.76 -11.98
C SER A 354 19.53 27.58 -10.71
N GLU A 355 20.81 27.94 -10.75
CA GLU A 355 21.64 27.99 -9.54
C GLU A 355 21.07 29.00 -8.54
N GLY A 356 21.14 28.66 -7.24
CA GLY A 356 20.54 29.44 -6.16
C GLY A 356 19.05 29.18 -5.90
N ASP A 357 18.36 28.46 -6.81
CA ASP A 357 16.94 28.12 -6.62
C ASP A 357 16.72 27.23 -5.39
N ASN A 358 15.54 27.37 -4.79
CA ASN A 358 15.05 26.48 -3.73
C ASN A 358 14.21 25.35 -4.35
N ILE A 359 14.53 24.11 -4.04
CA ILE A 359 13.86 22.92 -4.63
C ILE A 359 13.44 21.98 -3.52
N ILE A 360 12.23 21.42 -3.63
CA ILE A 360 11.77 20.35 -2.75
C ILE A 360 11.92 19.01 -3.47
N ILE A 361 12.52 18.02 -2.81
CA ILE A 361 12.56 16.63 -3.27
C ILE A 361 11.89 15.77 -2.20
N ALA A 362 10.72 15.23 -2.51
CA ALA A 362 9.92 14.45 -1.57
C ALA A 362 9.91 12.97 -1.97
N GLY A 363 10.47 12.12 -1.12
CA GLY A 363 10.34 10.67 -1.21
C GLY A 363 9.14 10.21 -0.41
N VAL A 364 8.08 9.78 -1.09
CA VAL A 364 6.82 9.34 -0.51
C VAL A 364 6.80 7.83 -0.41
N GLY A 365 6.33 7.32 0.73
CA GLY A 365 6.25 5.90 1.01
C GLY A 365 6.62 5.54 2.44
N ASN A 366 6.53 4.26 2.77
CA ASN A 366 6.85 3.73 4.09
C ASN A 366 8.37 3.64 4.34
N CYS A 367 8.84 4.11 5.49
CA CYS A 367 10.26 4.08 5.88
C CYS A 367 10.71 2.84 6.67
N CYS A 368 9.90 1.78 6.75
CA CYS A 368 10.29 0.52 7.39
C CYS A 368 11.65 0.05 6.85
N GLY A 369 12.60 -0.28 7.73
CA GLY A 369 13.94 -0.73 7.36
C GLY A 369 14.80 0.28 6.60
N ILE A 370 14.38 1.55 6.48
CA ILE A 370 15.11 2.60 5.76
C ILE A 370 15.52 3.69 6.75
N GLY A 371 16.80 3.68 7.12
CA GLY A 371 17.40 4.64 8.04
C GLY A 371 17.84 5.97 7.40
N GLU A 372 18.49 6.78 8.23
CA GLU A 372 19.29 7.96 7.80
C GLU A 372 20.62 7.57 7.17
#